data_AF-A0A1H7F8A1-F1
#
_entry.id   AF-A0A1H7F8A1-F1
#
_cell.length_a   1.000
_cell.length_b   1.000
_cell.length_c   1.000
_cell.angle_alpha   90.00
_cell.angle_beta   90.00
_cell.angle_gamma   90.00
#
_symmetry.space_group_name_H-M   'P 1'
#
loop_
_entity.id
_entity.type
_entity.pdbx_description
1 polymer ?
#
loop_
_entity_poly.entity_id
_entity_poly.type
_entity_poly.pdbx_seq_one_letter_code
_entity_poly.pdbx_strand_id
1 'polypeptide(L)'
;MNINIPGIDVEKAIKNAGSEELFLELLGDVYKLMDDKVASVESNLASGNISNYTVEVHSLKTTCRMIGAMELGEDFFTLEKLGKDNNVDQIKVLTPGVLDTFKGLKPYLEPFALNSLGPQKSFDKEALTNNLNKLIAAVNDFDLGNAEDAAKQLLSYKCDEALSTQIKDLDKLVSNLDFDEAKELALQILSSL
;
A
#
# COMPACT_ATOMS: atom_id res chain seq x y z
N MET A 1 -1.12 -16.30 14.72
CA MET A 1 -0.78 -15.05 15.44
C MET A 1 -2.08 -14.50 16.02
N ASN A 2 -2.17 -13.90 17.21
CA ASN A 2 -3.45 -13.34 17.67
C ASN A 2 -3.60 -11.92 17.11
N ILE A 3 -4.06 -11.81 15.85
CA ILE A 3 -4.32 -10.52 15.20
C ILE A 3 -5.56 -9.94 15.87
N ASN A 4 -5.44 -8.77 16.47
CA ASN A 4 -6.56 -8.04 17.05
C ASN A 4 -6.49 -6.59 16.58
N ILE A 5 -7.36 -6.24 15.63
CA ILE A 5 -7.48 -4.88 15.11
C ILE A 5 -8.90 -4.39 15.45
N PRO A 6 -9.05 -3.28 16.18
CA PRO A 6 -10.36 -2.77 16.53
C PRO A 6 -11.25 -2.54 15.30
N GLY A 7 -12.49 -3.01 15.36
CA GLY A 7 -13.47 -2.86 14.28
C GLY A 7 -13.27 -3.81 13.09
N ILE A 8 -12.27 -4.69 13.11
CA ILE A 8 -12.05 -5.71 12.08
C ILE A 8 -12.46 -7.10 12.57
N ASP A 9 -13.37 -7.73 11.83
CA ASP A 9 -13.68 -9.16 11.97
C ASP A 9 -12.62 -9.99 11.21
N VAL A 10 -11.62 -10.47 11.94
CA VAL A 10 -10.47 -11.21 11.38
C VAL A 10 -10.90 -12.52 10.74
N GLU A 11 -11.81 -13.28 11.36
CA GLU A 11 -12.25 -14.58 10.80
C GLU A 11 -12.93 -14.38 9.44
N LYS A 12 -13.79 -13.37 9.35
CA LYS A 12 -14.47 -13.03 8.10
C LYS A 12 -13.50 -12.48 7.06
N ALA A 13 -12.54 -11.65 7.48
CA ALA A 13 -11.54 -11.09 6.58
C ALA A 13 -10.65 -12.18 5.95
N ILE A 14 -10.18 -13.14 6.77
CA ILE A 14 -9.42 -14.32 6.28
C ILE A 14 -10.26 -15.13 5.30
N LYS A 15 -11.54 -15.35 5.59
CA LYS A 15 -12.45 -16.06 4.68
C LYS A 15 -12.62 -15.33 3.35
N ASN A 16 -12.69 -14.00 3.37
CA ASN A 16 -12.80 -13.18 2.16
C ASN A 16 -11.50 -13.19 1.34
N ALA A 17 -10.34 -13.12 2.01
CA ALA A 17 -9.03 -13.11 1.38
C ALA A 17 -8.61 -14.50 0.85
N GLY A 18 -9.09 -15.58 1.47
CA GLY A 18 -8.82 -16.96 1.10
C GLY A 18 -7.75 -17.66 1.94
N SER A 19 -6.83 -16.90 2.57
CA SER A 19 -5.87 -17.41 3.55
C SER A 19 -5.46 -16.32 4.54
N GLU A 20 -4.80 -16.70 5.64
CA GLU A 20 -4.24 -15.75 6.61
C GLU A 20 -3.15 -14.90 5.96
N GLU A 21 -2.28 -15.51 5.15
CA GLU A 21 -1.20 -14.79 4.44
C GLU A 21 -1.75 -13.73 3.49
N LEU A 22 -2.73 -14.08 2.65
CA LEU A 22 -3.37 -13.14 1.72
C LEU A 22 -4.11 -12.02 2.46
N PHE A 23 -4.68 -12.31 3.64
CA PHE A 23 -5.28 -11.28 4.48
C PHE A 23 -4.23 -10.30 5.00
N LEU A 24 -3.08 -10.79 5.47
CA LEU A 24 -1.99 -9.93 5.95
C LEU A 24 -1.42 -9.04 4.84
N GLU A 25 -1.25 -9.58 3.64
CA GLU A 25 -0.85 -8.81 2.46
C GLU A 25 -1.86 -7.71 2.14
N LEU A 26 -3.16 -8.05 2.15
CA LEU A 26 -4.23 -7.09 1.93
C LEU A 26 -4.21 -5.94 2.96
N LEU A 27 -3.97 -6.22 4.25
CA LEU A 27 -3.84 -5.18 5.26
C LEU A 27 -2.68 -4.22 4.95
N GLY A 28 -1.55 -4.77 4.48
CA GLY A 28 -0.39 -3.99 4.06
C GLY A 28 -0.67 -3.11 2.84
N ASP A 29 -1.39 -3.63 1.85
CA ASP A 29 -1.76 -2.85 0.67
C ASP A 29 -2.77 -1.76 0.98
N VAL A 30 -3.75 -2.03 1.85
CA VAL A 30 -4.69 -1.02 2.32
C VAL A 30 -3.95 0.11 3.06
N TYR A 31 -2.96 -0.22 3.90
CA TYR A 31 -2.14 0.80 4.56
C TYR A 31 -1.44 1.72 3.55
N LYS A 32 -0.80 1.16 2.53
CA LYS A 32 -0.04 1.93 1.51
C LYS A 32 -0.93 2.87 0.72
N LEU A 33 -2.15 2.43 0.39
CA LEU A 33 -3.09 3.19 -0.44
C LEU A 33 -4.00 4.13 0.35
N MET A 34 -3.97 4.06 1.69
CA MET A 34 -4.92 4.76 2.55
C MET A 34 -4.87 6.28 2.37
N ASP A 35 -3.68 6.87 2.38
CA ASP A 35 -3.52 8.33 2.29
C ASP A 35 -3.99 8.87 0.93
N ASP A 36 -3.57 8.22 -0.15
CA ASP A 36 -3.97 8.60 -1.50
C ASP A 36 -5.48 8.51 -1.70
N LYS A 37 -6.11 7.47 -1.12
CA LYS A 37 -7.57 7.30 -1.20
C LYS A 37 -8.32 8.35 -0.40
N VAL A 38 -7.87 8.67 0.81
CA VAL A 38 -8.47 9.74 1.62
C VAL A 38 -8.35 11.08 0.88
N ALA A 39 -7.17 11.41 0.38
CA ALA A 39 -6.93 12.65 -0.36
C ALA A 39 -7.79 12.74 -1.63
N SER A 40 -7.95 11.63 -2.36
CA SER A 40 -8.83 11.56 -3.54
C SER A 40 -10.29 11.85 -3.17
N VAL A 41 -10.81 11.26 -2.10
CA VAL A 41 -12.19 11.50 -1.64
C VAL A 41 -12.39 12.96 -1.24
N GLU A 42 -11.46 13.52 -0.45
CA GLU A 42 -11.53 14.93 -0.01
C GLU A 42 -11.47 15.90 -1.19
N SER A 43 -10.56 15.66 -2.15
CA SER A 43 -10.41 16.48 -3.36
C SER A 43 -11.65 16.46 -4.25
N ASN A 44 -12.23 15.26 -4.49
CA ASN A 44 -13.47 15.14 -5.27
C ASN A 44 -14.65 15.84 -4.58
N LEU A 45 -14.74 15.76 -3.25
CA LEU A 45 -15.77 16.46 -2.48
C LEU A 45 -15.59 17.99 -2.54
N ALA A 46 -14.37 18.48 -2.36
CA ALA A 46 -14.05 19.91 -2.37
C ALA A 46 -14.28 20.55 -3.75
N SER A 47 -13.97 19.83 -4.83
CA SER A 47 -14.20 20.26 -6.21
C SER A 47 -15.65 20.09 -6.68
N GLY A 48 -16.53 19.50 -5.86
CA GLY A 48 -17.93 19.25 -6.21
C GLY A 48 -18.12 18.12 -7.22
N ASN A 49 -17.11 17.29 -7.46
CA ASN A 49 -17.16 16.15 -8.35
C ASN A 49 -17.82 14.95 -7.67
N ILE A 50 -19.14 15.03 -7.46
CA ILE A 50 -19.91 14.05 -6.69
C ILE A 50 -19.92 12.67 -7.36
N SER A 51 -19.83 12.61 -8.70
CA SER A 51 -19.76 11.35 -9.42
C SER A 51 -18.49 10.58 -9.08
N ASN A 52 -17.31 11.21 -9.20
CA ASN A 52 -16.05 10.55 -8.84
C ASN A 52 -15.94 10.29 -7.33
N TYR A 53 -16.43 11.22 -6.50
CA TYR A 53 -16.55 10.99 -5.05
C TYR A 53 -17.32 9.69 -4.76
N THR A 54 -18.46 9.48 -5.42
CA THR A 54 -19.31 8.29 -5.24
C THR A 54 -18.59 7.00 -5.65
N VAL A 55 -17.77 7.06 -6.71
CA VAL A 55 -16.94 5.93 -7.17
C VAL A 55 -15.86 5.61 -6.12
N GLU A 56 -15.19 6.62 -5.58
CA GLU A 56 -14.15 6.43 -4.56
C GLU A 56 -14.71 5.86 -3.26
N VAL A 57 -15.84 6.38 -2.76
CA VAL A 57 -16.47 5.81 -1.55
C VAL A 57 -17.00 4.39 -1.79
N HIS A 58 -17.44 4.06 -3.01
CA HIS A 58 -17.78 2.68 -3.37
C HIS A 58 -16.56 1.75 -3.31
N SER A 59 -15.42 2.22 -3.82
CA SER A 59 -14.15 1.49 -3.73
C SER A 59 -13.76 1.27 -2.27
N LEU A 60 -13.80 2.30 -1.44
CA LEU A 60 -13.48 2.21 -0.01
C LEU A 60 -14.44 1.32 0.79
N LYS A 61 -15.74 1.33 0.48
CA LYS A 61 -16.71 0.37 1.03
C LYS A 61 -16.27 -1.06 0.76
N THR A 62 -15.91 -1.37 -0.48
CA THR A 62 -15.48 -2.72 -0.85
C THR A 62 -14.20 -3.10 -0.11
N THR A 63 -13.22 -2.20 -0.07
CA THR A 63 -11.98 -2.37 0.70
C THR A 63 -12.25 -2.68 2.17
N CYS A 64 -13.09 -1.89 2.84
CA CYS A 64 -13.44 -2.10 4.25
C CYS A 64 -14.09 -3.46 4.48
N ARG A 65 -15.03 -3.86 3.62
CA ARG A 65 -15.68 -5.18 3.73
C ARG A 65 -14.72 -6.34 3.48
N MET A 66 -13.75 -6.20 2.58
CA MET A 66 -12.74 -7.23 2.33
C MET A 66 -11.87 -7.47 3.57
N ILE A 67 -11.41 -6.38 4.23
CA ILE A 67 -10.62 -6.48 5.46
C ILE A 67 -11.45 -6.73 6.72
N GLY A 68 -12.74 -7.01 6.61
CA GLY A 68 -13.60 -7.30 7.76
C GLY A 68 -14.04 -6.08 8.59
N ALA A 69 -13.73 -4.85 8.15
CA ALA A 69 -14.19 -3.60 8.76
C ALA A 69 -15.66 -3.31 8.37
N MET A 70 -16.58 -4.12 8.90
CA MET A 70 -17.97 -4.15 8.44
C MET A 70 -18.73 -2.86 8.72
N GLU A 71 -18.62 -2.31 9.94
CA GLU A 71 -19.31 -1.06 10.32
C GLU A 71 -18.85 0.10 9.44
N LEU A 72 -17.53 0.23 9.24
CA LEU A 72 -16.97 1.25 8.37
C LEU A 72 -17.39 1.06 6.90
N GLY A 73 -17.55 -0.19 6.46
CA GLY A 73 -18.15 -0.49 5.16
C GLY A 73 -19.59 0.03 5.04
N GLU A 74 -20.40 -0.03 6.09
CA GLU A 74 -21.75 0.53 6.10
C GLU A 74 -21.75 2.07 6.12
N ASP A 75 -20.78 2.69 6.80
CA ASP A 75 -20.59 4.14 6.75
C ASP A 75 -20.27 4.63 5.33
N PHE A 76 -19.33 3.97 4.63
CA PHE A 76 -19.04 4.27 3.23
C PHE A 76 -20.21 3.97 2.30
N PHE A 77 -21.02 2.94 2.58
CA PHE A 77 -22.25 2.68 1.84
C PHE A 77 -23.28 3.79 2.01
N THR A 78 -23.38 4.36 3.21
CA THR A 78 -24.25 5.52 3.49
C THR A 78 -23.80 6.73 2.68
N LEU A 79 -22.50 7.02 2.66
CA LEU A 79 -21.92 8.09 1.83
C LEU A 79 -22.15 7.85 0.33
N GLU A 80 -21.99 6.60 -0.14
CA GLU A 80 -22.27 6.22 -1.53
C GLU A 80 -23.72 6.51 -1.91
N LYS A 81 -24.67 6.14 -1.05
CA LYS A 81 -26.10 6.38 -1.29
C LYS A 81 -26.42 7.88 -1.35
N LEU A 82 -25.90 8.65 -0.39
CA LEU A 82 -26.08 10.11 -0.38
C LEU A 82 -25.46 10.77 -1.61
N GLY A 83 -24.30 10.27 -2.09
CA GLY A 83 -23.69 10.71 -3.34
C GLY A 83 -24.56 10.43 -4.56
N LYS A 84 -25.13 9.22 -4.67
CA LYS A 84 -26.08 8.86 -5.76
C LYS A 84 -27.34 9.71 -5.74
N ASP A 85 -27.84 10.05 -4.55
CA ASP A 85 -29.01 10.91 -4.36
C ASP A 85 -28.67 12.41 -4.48
N ASN A 86 -27.41 12.77 -4.79
CA ASN A 86 -26.88 14.14 -4.85
C ASN A 86 -27.15 14.98 -3.59
N ASN A 87 -27.16 14.34 -2.42
CA ASN A 87 -27.37 15.02 -1.14
C ASN A 87 -26.04 15.63 -0.62
N VAL A 88 -25.59 16.70 -1.30
CA VAL A 88 -24.26 17.30 -1.12
C VAL A 88 -24.05 17.84 0.30
N ASP A 89 -25.10 18.39 0.92
CA ASP A 89 -24.98 18.94 2.28
C ASP A 89 -24.71 17.85 3.31
N GLN A 90 -25.37 16.69 3.19
CA GLN A 90 -25.16 15.58 4.11
C GLN A 90 -23.81 14.90 3.93
N ILE A 91 -23.33 14.70 2.69
CA ILE A 91 -21.98 14.15 2.48
C ILE A 91 -20.93 15.07 3.08
N LYS A 92 -21.02 16.40 2.91
CA LYS A 92 -20.06 17.34 3.49
C LYS A 92 -19.97 17.26 5.02
N VAL A 93 -21.10 16.96 5.67
CA VAL A 93 -21.16 16.80 7.13
C VAL A 93 -20.57 15.45 7.57
N LEU A 94 -20.88 14.37 6.86
CA LEU A 94 -20.55 13.01 7.29
C LEU A 94 -19.16 12.54 6.85
N THR A 95 -18.71 12.92 5.65
CA THR A 95 -17.44 12.45 5.07
C THR A 95 -16.25 12.60 6.00
N PRO A 96 -16.01 13.76 6.66
CA PRO A 96 -14.83 13.93 7.52
C PRO A 96 -14.78 12.88 8.65
N GLY A 97 -15.91 12.63 9.32
CA GLY A 97 -15.97 11.66 10.41
C GLY A 97 -15.72 10.23 9.94
N VAL A 98 -16.27 9.84 8.78
CA VAL A 98 -16.03 8.50 8.20
C VAL A 98 -14.57 8.32 7.80
N LEU A 99 -13.97 9.34 7.18
CA LEU A 99 -12.55 9.31 6.80
C LEU A 99 -11.63 9.30 8.02
N ASP A 100 -11.98 9.99 9.10
CA ASP A 100 -11.23 9.94 10.36
C ASP A 100 -11.27 8.55 11.00
N THR A 101 -12.43 7.88 11.00
CA THR A 101 -12.52 6.48 11.45
C THR A 101 -11.67 5.55 10.58
N PHE A 102 -11.68 5.74 9.25
CA PHE A 102 -10.84 4.95 8.34
C PHE A 102 -9.34 5.18 8.59
N LYS A 103 -8.91 6.44 8.72
CA LYS A 103 -7.53 6.80 9.10
C LYS A 103 -7.13 6.24 10.46
N GLY A 104 -8.09 6.10 11.38
CA GLY A 104 -7.88 5.48 12.70
C GLY A 104 -7.40 4.03 12.64
N LEU A 105 -7.64 3.31 11.53
CA LEU A 105 -7.10 1.98 11.32
C LEU A 105 -5.60 1.98 11.03
N LYS A 106 -5.06 3.07 10.49
CA LYS A 106 -3.69 3.15 9.95
C LYS A 106 -2.60 2.65 10.90
N PRO A 107 -2.56 3.04 12.19
CA PRO A 107 -1.53 2.56 13.13
C PRO A 107 -1.60 1.05 13.37
N TYR A 108 -2.80 0.45 13.27
CA TYR A 108 -2.99 -0.98 13.41
C TYR A 108 -2.59 -1.74 12.15
N LEU A 109 -2.63 -1.09 10.98
CA LEU A 109 -2.24 -1.67 9.71
C LEU A 109 -0.74 -1.56 9.41
N GLU A 110 -0.06 -0.59 10.01
CA GLU A 110 1.37 -0.31 9.82
C GLU A 110 2.27 -1.55 9.96
N PRO A 111 2.13 -2.43 10.98
CA PRO A 111 2.98 -3.61 11.10
C PRO A 111 2.85 -4.56 9.91
N PHE A 112 1.68 -4.62 9.28
CA PHE A 112 1.42 -5.50 8.15
C PHE A 112 1.97 -4.94 6.84
N ALA A 113 2.04 -3.61 6.70
CA ALA A 113 2.72 -2.98 5.57
C ALA A 113 4.23 -3.26 5.57
N LEU A 114 4.84 -3.35 6.75
CA LEU A 114 6.25 -3.69 6.93
C LEU A 114 6.52 -5.20 6.73
N ASN A 115 5.54 -6.04 7.09
CA ASN A 115 5.62 -7.50 7.00
C ASN A 115 5.15 -8.09 5.64
N SER A 116 4.51 -7.29 4.79
CA SER A 116 4.08 -7.69 3.44
C SER A 116 5.25 -7.99 2.48
N LEU A 117 6.49 -7.91 2.96
CA LEU A 117 7.72 -8.22 2.25
C LEU A 117 8.21 -9.67 2.45
N GLY A 118 7.35 -10.53 3.02
CA GLY A 118 7.74 -11.87 3.48
C GLY A 118 8.62 -11.78 4.74
N PRO A 119 9.20 -12.90 5.21
CA PRO A 119 10.17 -12.84 6.29
C PRO A 119 11.31 -11.91 5.86
N GLN A 120 11.37 -10.71 6.46
CA GLN A 120 12.45 -9.78 6.14
C GLN A 120 13.77 -10.50 6.36
N LYS A 121 14.56 -10.64 5.31
CA LYS A 121 15.91 -11.20 5.43
C LYS A 121 16.68 -10.28 6.36
N SER A 122 17.32 -10.85 7.37
CA SER A 122 18.29 -10.13 8.19
C SER A 122 19.28 -9.42 7.28
N PHE A 123 19.70 -8.21 7.65
CA PHE A 123 20.70 -7.48 6.89
C PHE A 123 21.91 -8.37 6.64
N ASP A 124 22.19 -8.62 5.36
CA ASP A 124 23.33 -9.39 4.90
C ASP A 124 23.96 -8.61 3.75
N LYS A 125 25.11 -7.99 4.04
CA LYS A 125 25.86 -7.16 3.10
C LYS A 125 26.21 -7.94 1.82
N GLU A 126 26.58 -9.21 1.94
CA GLU A 126 26.99 -10.02 0.80
C GLU A 126 25.78 -10.36 -0.08
N ALA A 127 24.66 -10.74 0.53
CA ALA A 127 23.44 -11.02 -0.19
C ALA A 127 22.85 -9.77 -0.88
N LEU A 128 22.90 -8.61 -0.21
CA LEU A 128 22.45 -7.33 -0.76
C LEU A 128 23.34 -6.90 -1.93
N THR A 129 24.66 -7.00 -1.77
CA THR A 129 25.65 -6.74 -2.83
C THR A 129 25.40 -7.63 -4.05
N ASN A 130 25.13 -8.91 -3.83
CA ASN A 130 24.83 -9.86 -4.91
C ASN A 130 23.54 -9.48 -5.66
N ASN A 131 22.49 -9.07 -4.96
CA ASN A 131 21.23 -8.66 -5.60
C ASN A 131 21.35 -7.32 -6.34
N LEU A 132 22.11 -6.35 -5.81
CA LEU A 132 22.41 -5.10 -6.52
C LEU A 132 23.19 -5.38 -7.81
N ASN A 133 24.20 -6.25 -7.77
CA ASN A 133 24.93 -6.65 -8.98
C ASN A 133 24.05 -7.39 -10.00
N LYS A 134 23.13 -8.24 -9.55
CA LYS A 134 22.13 -8.88 -10.43
C LYS A 134 21.23 -7.86 -11.10
N LEU A 135 20.74 -6.88 -10.34
CA LEU A 135 19.91 -5.80 -10.88
C LEU A 135 20.68 -5.01 -11.94
N ILE A 136 21.93 -4.63 -11.66
CA ILE A 136 22.79 -3.91 -12.63
C ILE A 136 23.00 -4.74 -13.90
N ALA A 137 23.25 -6.05 -13.76
CA ALA A 137 23.40 -6.95 -14.90
C ALA A 137 22.11 -7.04 -15.72
N ALA A 138 20.97 -7.28 -15.07
CA ALA A 138 19.67 -7.35 -15.73
C ALA A 138 19.31 -6.05 -16.47
N VAL A 139 19.60 -4.90 -15.86
CA VAL A 139 19.42 -3.59 -16.49
C VAL A 139 20.32 -3.43 -17.74
N ASN A 140 21.60 -3.79 -17.67
CA ASN A 140 22.51 -3.73 -18.84
C ASN A 140 22.07 -4.66 -19.97
N ASP A 141 21.48 -5.81 -19.61
CA ASP A 141 20.98 -6.81 -20.56
C ASP A 141 19.54 -6.53 -21.02
N PHE A 142 18.93 -5.42 -20.56
CA PHE A 142 17.52 -5.05 -20.80
C PHE A 142 16.51 -6.14 -20.40
N ASP A 143 16.86 -6.94 -19.38
CA ASP A 143 16.02 -8.00 -18.84
C ASP A 143 15.08 -7.45 -17.76
N LEU A 144 13.92 -6.99 -18.22
CA LEU A 144 12.85 -6.40 -17.40
C LEU A 144 12.41 -7.30 -16.24
N GLY A 145 12.21 -8.59 -16.53
CA GLY A 145 11.72 -9.54 -15.54
C GLY A 145 12.72 -9.74 -14.41
N ASN A 146 13.99 -9.96 -14.76
CA ASN A 146 15.03 -10.11 -13.77
C ASN A 146 15.34 -8.81 -13.02
N ALA A 147 15.19 -7.64 -13.66
CA ALA A 147 15.35 -6.35 -13.00
C ALA A 147 14.27 -6.13 -11.92
N GLU A 148 13.00 -6.36 -12.25
CA GLU A 148 11.89 -6.28 -11.29
C GLU A 148 12.05 -7.28 -10.15
N ASP A 149 12.41 -8.53 -10.45
CA ASP A 149 12.60 -9.56 -9.44
C ASP A 149 13.76 -9.22 -8.48
N ALA A 150 14.86 -8.69 -9.00
CA ALA A 150 15.98 -8.25 -8.18
C ALA A 150 15.61 -7.05 -7.29
N ALA A 151 14.86 -6.08 -7.81
CA ALA A 151 14.38 -4.93 -7.04
C ALA A 151 13.44 -5.36 -5.88
N LYS A 152 12.48 -6.24 -6.18
CA LYS A 152 11.59 -6.84 -5.16
C LYS A 152 12.36 -7.62 -4.11
N GLN A 153 13.40 -8.36 -4.50
CA GLN A 153 14.26 -9.05 -3.55
C GLN A 153 15.01 -8.09 -2.63
N LEU A 154 15.47 -6.93 -3.13
CA LEU A 154 16.14 -5.92 -2.31
C LEU A 154 15.19 -5.32 -1.26
N LEU A 155 13.91 -5.11 -1.60
CA LEU A 155 12.89 -4.64 -0.66
C LEU A 155 12.65 -5.61 0.51
N SER A 156 12.96 -6.90 0.34
CA SER A 156 12.79 -7.91 1.40
C SER A 156 13.83 -7.84 2.52
N TYR A 157 14.88 -7.02 2.41
CA TYR A 157 15.92 -6.92 3.43
C TYR A 157 15.61 -5.86 4.49
N LYS A 158 15.85 -6.22 5.76
CA LYS A 158 15.77 -5.24 6.85
C LYS A 158 16.98 -4.31 6.82
N CYS A 159 16.78 -3.08 6.39
CA CYS A 159 17.82 -2.05 6.28
C CYS A 159 17.56 -0.89 7.26
N ASP A 160 18.53 0.02 7.41
CA ASP A 160 18.28 1.30 8.08
C ASP A 160 17.35 2.20 7.23
N GLU A 161 16.85 3.28 7.83
CA GLU A 161 15.86 4.17 7.20
C GLU A 161 16.39 4.83 5.91
N ALA A 162 17.68 5.15 5.87
CA ALA A 162 18.30 5.77 4.69
C ALA A 162 18.38 4.77 3.54
N LEU A 163 18.90 3.57 3.80
CA LEU A 163 19.04 2.51 2.83
C LEU A 163 17.69 1.96 2.36
N SER A 164 16.71 1.83 3.27
CA SER A 164 15.34 1.45 2.89
C SER A 164 14.68 2.48 1.97
N THR A 165 14.95 3.78 2.16
CA THR A 165 14.46 4.82 1.24
C THR A 165 15.10 4.66 -0.15
N GLN A 166 16.42 4.50 -0.21
CA GLN A 166 17.13 4.31 -1.47
C GLN A 166 16.68 3.06 -2.25
N ILE A 167 16.43 1.95 -1.55
CA ILE A 167 15.92 0.72 -2.17
C ILE A 167 14.49 0.91 -2.72
N LYS A 168 13.63 1.67 -2.04
CA LYS A 168 12.28 1.99 -2.56
C LYS A 168 12.34 2.88 -3.79
N ASP A 169 13.23 3.88 -3.80
CA ASP A 169 13.44 4.72 -4.98
C ASP A 169 13.96 3.89 -6.15
N LEU A 170 14.86 2.93 -5.89
CA LEU A 170 15.35 1.99 -6.89
C LEU A 170 14.23 1.13 -7.49
N ASP A 171 13.36 0.56 -6.68
CA ASP A 171 12.20 -0.22 -7.14
C ASP A 171 11.25 0.61 -8.01
N LYS A 172 11.04 1.88 -7.64
CA LYS A 172 10.23 2.81 -8.41
C LYS A 172 10.85 3.12 -9.79
N LEU A 173 12.17 3.34 -9.85
CA LEU A 173 12.88 3.58 -11.11
C LEU A 173 12.79 2.36 -12.03
N VAL A 174 12.99 1.16 -11.49
CA VAL A 174 12.83 -0.10 -12.26
C VAL A 174 11.40 -0.25 -12.78
N SER A 175 10.39 0.01 -11.94
CA SER A 175 8.97 -0.05 -12.34
C SER A 175 8.59 0.97 -13.42
N ASN A 176 9.26 2.13 -13.44
CA ASN A 176 9.08 3.17 -14.45
C ASN A 176 9.93 2.95 -15.72
N LEU A 177 10.77 1.92 -15.75
CA LEU A 177 11.73 1.65 -16.82
C LEU A 177 12.85 2.70 -16.93
N ASP A 178 13.10 3.45 -15.85
CA ASP A 178 14.16 4.46 -15.73
C ASP A 178 15.49 3.76 -15.39
N PHE A 179 15.99 2.97 -16.33
CA PHE A 179 17.08 2.02 -16.14
C PHE A 179 18.46 2.66 -15.93
N ASP A 180 18.74 3.77 -16.60
CA ASP A 180 20.00 4.48 -16.43
C ASP A 180 20.10 5.04 -15.00
N GLU A 181 19.05 5.70 -14.52
CA GLU A 181 18.97 6.19 -13.15
C GLU A 181 18.97 5.05 -12.12
N ALA A 182 18.26 3.95 -12.40
CA ALA A 182 18.24 2.78 -11.51
C ALA A 182 19.65 2.21 -11.32
N LYS A 183 20.43 2.11 -12.41
CA LYS A 183 21.80 1.62 -12.37
C LYS A 183 22.72 2.56 -11.57
N GLU A 184 22.62 3.86 -11.78
CA GLU A 184 23.41 4.84 -11.02
C GLU A 184 23.12 4.76 -9.52
N LEU A 185 21.84 4.69 -9.15
CA LEU A 185 21.42 4.56 -7.76
C LEU A 185 21.92 3.24 -7.14
N ALA A 186 21.83 2.12 -7.87
CA ALA A 186 22.34 0.84 -7.40
C ALA A 186 23.86 0.85 -7.15
N LEU A 187 24.64 1.51 -8.01
CA LEU A 187 26.08 1.70 -7.83
C LEU A 187 26.41 2.61 -6.64
N GLN A 188 25.61 3.65 -6.41
CA GLN A 188 25.75 4.51 -5.25
C GLN A 188 25.50 3.73 -3.95
N ILE A 189 24.43 2.93 -3.91
CA ILE A 189 24.11 2.06 -2.76
C ILE A 189 25.28 1.09 -2.51
N LEU A 190 25.78 0.42 -3.55
CA LEU A 190 26.94 -0.48 -3.46
C LEU A 190 28.18 0.19 -2.86
N SER A 191 28.42 1.45 -3.20
CA SER A 191 29.58 2.21 -2.72
C SER A 191 29.44 2.64 -1.26
N SER A 192 28.20 2.71 -0.75
CA SER A 192 27.88 3.13 0.63
C SER A 192 27.70 1.98 1.62
N LEU A 193 27.63 0.73 1.14
CA LEU A 193 27.50 -0.49 1.96
C LEU A 193 28.81 -0.89 2.63
#